data_AF-A0A8J5VA45-F1
#
_entry.id   AF-A0A8J5VA45-F1
#
_cell.length_a   1.000
_cell.length_b   1.000
_cell.length_c   1.000
_cell.angle_alpha   90.00
_cell.angle_beta   90.00
_cell.angle_gamma   90.00
#
_symmetry.space_group_name_H-M   'P 1'
#
loop_
_entity.id
_entity.type
_entity.pdbx_description
1 polymer ?
#
loop_
_entity_poly.entity_id
_entity_poly.type
_entity_poly.pdbx_seq_one_letter_code
_entity_poly.pdbx_strand_id
1 'polypeptide(L)'
;MSFNDDEQSHPASNNNGGPSRLPGITGVPVGQVQLTKYHNKEAPLAPNEQEVLLELKGVSSAVSRAGLDLIAVLDVSGSMAGDKLDKVKAALLFVIRKLTDEDRLSIVTFSNRAARLCPLRFVTEAAQADLKALVGGLVADGGTNIKAGLETGLAVAAGRRLTAGRAVNILLMSDGQQNDGDARQVHPGNVPIHTFGFGADHDPAVLEAVAKKSREGLFHYVADGVNLTAPFSQLLGGLLTIIAQDLELTITRFDDEATIKRVDAGTYPQSSAGNGSSVTVQFGTLYSTEVRRVMVYLELVDSTMLSRYDALVVEVQFSYSLQGTTCFSTPDPVVIGRSGSAPDPAEAPKKQEVQTEMARLQHAESIREARSMADGNKLEQARFKLVDAQNALEDILDQANPMVDMLREELAQLLRLMETQELYNKQGRPYAISSLASHDRQRFAARGDAEAVRLFATPRMDAYLEQAKKFDEDPEAPLPSAAADLKQEVAANPLGPLAGQLTFYIKSAIQALQAIDKIFSAAASSN
;
A
#
# COMPACT_ATOMS: atom_id res chain seq x y z
N MET A 1 -16.85 -22.13 -11.79
CA MET A 1 -16.90 -22.01 -13.27
C MET A 1 -15.49 -21.70 -13.77
N SER A 2 -15.09 -22.17 -14.95
CA SER A 2 -13.83 -21.78 -15.60
C SER A 2 -14.17 -20.93 -16.82
N PHE A 3 -13.57 -19.74 -16.92
CA PHE A 3 -13.74 -18.83 -18.05
C PHE A 3 -12.54 -18.96 -18.99
N ASN A 4 -12.79 -19.25 -20.26
CA ASN A 4 -11.78 -19.58 -21.27
C ASN A 4 -11.78 -18.60 -22.46
N ASP A 5 -12.30 -17.39 -22.26
CA ASP A 5 -12.57 -16.38 -23.29
C ASP A 5 -11.82 -15.06 -23.05
N ASP A 6 -10.75 -15.10 -22.26
CA ASP A 6 -9.88 -13.96 -22.04
C ASP A 6 -8.98 -13.69 -23.26
N GLU A 7 -8.71 -12.41 -23.52
CA GLU A 7 -7.82 -12.02 -24.61
C GLU A 7 -6.36 -12.45 -24.29
N GLN A 8 -5.76 -13.17 -25.23
CA GLN A 8 -4.47 -13.87 -25.04
C GLN A 8 -3.24 -13.07 -25.49
N SER A 9 -3.44 -11.98 -26.22
CA SER A 9 -2.37 -11.13 -26.74
C SER A 9 -2.88 -9.70 -26.89
N HIS A 10 -1.96 -8.72 -26.77
CA HIS A 10 -2.29 -7.35 -27.14
C HIS A 10 -2.89 -7.30 -28.55
N PRO A 11 -3.95 -6.50 -28.78
CA PRO A 11 -4.40 -6.22 -30.14
C PRO A 11 -3.22 -5.64 -30.93
N ALA A 12 -3.06 -6.06 -32.19
CA ALA A 12 -1.96 -5.62 -33.03
C ALA A 12 -1.94 -4.08 -33.12
N SER A 13 -1.05 -3.44 -32.38
CA SER A 13 -0.84 -1.99 -32.46
C SER A 13 -0.15 -1.68 -33.78
N ASN A 14 -0.72 -0.76 -34.57
CA ASN A 14 0.01 -0.10 -35.64
C ASN A 14 1.22 0.60 -35.02
N ASN A 15 2.42 0.07 -35.28
CA ASN A 15 3.72 0.55 -34.80
C ASN A 15 3.99 2.04 -35.12
N ASN A 16 3.41 2.96 -34.35
CA ASN A 16 3.80 4.37 -34.32
C ASN A 16 3.49 4.94 -32.92
N GLY A 17 4.41 4.74 -31.97
CA GLY A 17 4.46 5.59 -30.77
C GLY A 17 4.52 4.94 -29.39
N GLY A 18 4.87 3.64 -29.26
CA GLY A 18 5.28 3.11 -27.96
C GLY A 18 6.49 3.89 -27.42
N PRO A 19 6.63 4.12 -26.09
CA PRO A 19 7.75 4.87 -25.55
C PRO A 19 9.03 4.13 -25.94
N SER A 20 9.77 4.72 -26.87
CA SER A 20 11.09 4.26 -27.25
C SER A 20 11.93 4.22 -25.98
N ARG A 21 12.38 3.01 -25.58
CA ARG A 21 13.44 2.87 -24.58
C ARG A 21 14.52 3.86 -24.96
N LEU A 22 14.89 4.74 -24.01
CA LEU A 22 16.01 5.66 -24.22
C LEU A 22 17.22 4.83 -24.69
N PRO A 23 17.86 5.19 -25.81
CA PRO A 23 18.98 4.41 -26.34
C PRO A 23 20.10 4.33 -25.29
N GLY A 24 20.52 3.11 -24.94
CA GLY A 24 21.69 2.88 -24.08
C GLY A 24 21.46 2.10 -22.77
N ILE A 25 20.20 1.83 -22.37
CA ILE A 25 19.91 1.04 -21.15
C ILE A 25 19.57 -0.40 -21.56
N THR A 26 20.58 -1.25 -21.71
CA THR A 26 20.44 -2.68 -22.05
C THR A 26 20.45 -3.61 -20.83
N GLY A 27 20.10 -3.11 -19.64
CA GLY A 27 20.08 -3.88 -18.39
C GLY A 27 18.67 -4.13 -17.84
N VAL A 28 18.55 -5.13 -16.95
CA VAL A 28 17.36 -5.35 -16.11
C VAL A 28 16.96 -4.02 -15.46
N PRO A 29 15.66 -3.64 -15.45
CA PRO A 29 15.24 -2.39 -14.85
C PRO A 29 15.39 -2.43 -13.32
N VAL A 30 16.58 -2.10 -12.84
CA VAL A 30 16.96 -2.05 -11.42
C VAL A 30 16.64 -0.68 -10.81
N GLY A 31 16.69 -0.61 -9.48
CA GLY A 31 16.57 0.65 -8.75
C GLY A 31 15.16 1.22 -8.66
N GLN A 32 14.09 0.42 -8.75
CA GLN A 32 12.71 0.88 -8.48
C GLN A 32 12.39 1.07 -7.00
N VAL A 33 13.18 0.43 -6.14
CA VAL A 33 13.00 0.50 -4.69
C VAL A 33 14.30 1.02 -4.08
N GLN A 34 14.18 2.01 -3.21
CA GLN A 34 15.28 2.59 -2.45
C GLN A 34 15.14 2.21 -0.98
N LEU A 35 16.20 1.64 -0.40
CA LEU A 35 16.32 1.42 1.03
C LEU A 35 17.10 2.57 1.69
N THR A 36 16.53 3.11 2.77
CA THR A 36 17.16 4.04 3.71
C THR A 36 17.07 3.45 5.13
N LYS A 37 18.11 3.66 5.94
CA LYS A 37 18.24 3.07 7.29
C LYS A 37 18.46 4.22 8.27
N TYR A 38 17.69 4.27 9.35
CA TYR A 38 17.83 5.25 10.43
C TYR A 38 18.08 4.50 11.73
N HIS A 39 19.19 4.80 12.39
CA HIS A 39 19.60 4.18 13.65
C HIS A 39 20.61 5.09 14.38
N ASN A 40 20.87 4.77 15.65
CA ASN A 40 21.95 5.39 16.40
C ASN A 40 23.30 5.00 15.79
N LYS A 41 24.20 5.99 15.65
CA LYS A 41 25.52 5.76 15.05
C LYS A 41 26.50 5.11 16.01
N GLU A 42 26.29 5.28 17.31
CA GLU A 42 27.17 4.78 18.35
C GLU A 42 26.36 4.11 19.45
N ALA A 43 26.96 3.12 20.11
CA ALA A 43 26.37 2.41 21.24
C ALA A 43 27.44 1.98 22.26
N PRO A 44 27.08 1.76 23.53
CA PRO A 44 28.00 1.24 24.54
C PRO A 44 28.52 -0.17 24.21
N LEU A 45 29.64 -0.52 24.84
CA LEU A 45 30.18 -1.89 24.83
C LEU A 45 29.33 -2.86 25.67
N ALA A 46 28.67 -2.36 26.71
CA ALA A 46 27.73 -3.13 27.51
C ALA A 46 26.48 -3.50 26.69
N PRO A 47 25.73 -4.56 27.06
CA PRO A 47 24.48 -4.92 26.42
C PRO A 47 23.47 -3.76 26.44
N ASN A 48 22.79 -3.55 25.33
CA ASN A 48 21.79 -2.49 25.20
C ASN A 48 20.81 -2.78 24.06
N GLU A 49 19.62 -2.17 24.13
CA GLU A 49 18.62 -2.25 23.08
C GLU A 49 18.84 -1.14 22.04
N GLN A 50 18.58 -1.47 20.77
CA GLN A 50 18.69 -0.56 19.64
C GLN A 50 17.46 -0.65 18.75
N GLU A 51 16.98 0.51 18.31
CA GLU A 51 15.96 0.60 17.28
C GLU A 51 16.57 0.98 15.92
N VAL A 52 16.24 0.18 14.91
CA VAL A 52 16.61 0.43 13.52
C VAL A 52 15.33 0.57 12.70
N LEU A 53 15.14 1.75 12.10
CA LEU A 53 14.08 2.00 11.13
C LEU A 53 14.61 1.73 9.72
N LEU A 54 13.96 0.80 9.02
CA LEU A 54 14.21 0.51 7.61
C LEU A 54 13.07 1.11 6.78
N GLU A 55 13.42 1.98 5.83
CA GLU A 55 12.47 2.65 4.93
C GLU A 55 12.69 2.20 3.49
N LEU A 56 11.71 1.52 2.91
CA LEU A 56 11.64 1.15 1.50
C LEU A 56 10.75 2.17 0.79
N LYS A 57 11.30 2.90 -0.18
CA LYS A 57 10.59 3.89 -0.97
C LYS A 57 10.57 3.53 -2.44
N GLY A 58 9.40 3.64 -3.05
CA GLY A 58 9.25 3.52 -4.48
C GLY A 58 9.80 4.74 -5.22
N VAL A 59 10.64 4.54 -6.23
CA VAL A 59 11.18 5.60 -7.09
C VAL A 59 10.54 5.57 -8.48
N SER A 60 10.40 6.74 -9.12
CA SER A 60 9.50 7.03 -10.25
C SER A 60 9.37 5.91 -11.33
N SER A 61 8.13 5.68 -11.77
CA SER A 61 7.70 4.62 -12.70
C SER A 61 7.96 4.88 -14.18
N ALA A 62 8.65 5.97 -14.53
CA ALA A 62 8.62 6.52 -15.89
C ALA A 62 9.28 5.69 -16.99
N VAL A 63 9.79 4.50 -16.68
CA VAL A 63 10.38 3.58 -17.66
C VAL A 63 9.45 2.39 -17.98
N SER A 64 8.54 1.99 -17.09
CA SER A 64 7.59 0.88 -17.31
C SER A 64 6.75 0.61 -16.05
N ARG A 65 5.42 0.49 -16.20
CA ARG A 65 4.53 -0.07 -15.16
C ARG A 65 4.05 -1.47 -15.54
N ALA A 66 3.56 -2.24 -14.56
CA ALA A 66 2.83 -3.46 -14.87
C ALA A 66 1.47 -3.13 -15.51
N GLY A 67 1.04 -3.94 -16.49
CA GLY A 67 -0.33 -3.86 -17.01
C GLY A 67 -1.34 -4.21 -15.92
N LEU A 68 -2.47 -3.52 -15.85
CA LEU A 68 -3.46 -3.76 -14.82
C LEU A 68 -4.58 -4.66 -15.37
N ASP A 69 -4.92 -5.71 -14.63
CA ASP A 69 -6.15 -6.47 -14.84
C ASP A 69 -7.10 -6.20 -13.68
N LEU A 70 -8.13 -5.42 -13.98
CA LEU A 70 -9.11 -4.97 -13.01
C LEU A 70 -10.40 -5.75 -13.17
N ILE A 71 -10.91 -6.30 -12.07
CA ILE A 71 -12.19 -7.00 -12.02
C ILE A 71 -13.10 -6.22 -11.09
N ALA A 72 -14.06 -5.50 -11.67
CA ALA A 72 -15.05 -4.74 -10.94
C ALA A 72 -16.22 -5.66 -10.57
N VAL A 73 -16.43 -5.90 -9.27
CA VAL A 73 -17.51 -6.71 -8.71
C VAL A 73 -18.51 -5.77 -8.06
N LEU A 74 -19.65 -5.58 -8.71
CA LEU A 74 -20.60 -4.50 -8.42
C LEU A 74 -21.89 -5.05 -7.84
N ASP A 75 -22.28 -4.53 -6.68
CA ASP A 75 -23.60 -4.75 -6.13
C ASP A 75 -24.65 -4.00 -6.98
N VAL A 76 -25.65 -4.72 -7.45
CA VAL A 76 -26.81 -4.17 -8.15
C VAL A 76 -28.11 -4.60 -7.47
N SER A 77 -28.07 -4.87 -6.16
CA SER A 77 -29.26 -5.17 -5.37
C SER A 77 -30.20 -3.97 -5.23
N GLY A 78 -31.43 -4.20 -4.79
CA GLY A 78 -32.44 -3.15 -4.64
C GLY A 78 -32.03 -2.01 -3.68
N SER A 79 -31.15 -2.26 -2.70
CA SER A 79 -30.65 -1.24 -1.77
C SER A 79 -29.71 -0.23 -2.44
N MET A 80 -29.24 -0.55 -3.65
CA MET A 80 -28.37 0.29 -4.48
C MET A 80 -29.16 1.24 -5.38
N ALA A 81 -30.49 1.16 -5.40
CA ALA A 81 -31.33 2.01 -6.25
C ALA A 81 -31.11 3.52 -5.99
N GLY A 82 -31.28 4.33 -7.04
CA GLY A 82 -31.08 5.77 -7.00
C GLY A 82 -29.61 6.18 -6.95
N ASP A 83 -29.30 7.20 -6.14
CA ASP A 83 -27.99 7.87 -6.11
C ASP A 83 -26.81 6.94 -5.87
N LYS A 84 -26.99 5.83 -5.14
CA LYS A 84 -25.92 4.86 -4.87
C LYS A 84 -25.40 4.21 -6.15
N LEU A 85 -26.28 3.70 -7.00
CA LEU A 85 -25.91 3.09 -8.27
C LEU A 85 -25.37 4.13 -9.26
N ASP A 86 -25.91 5.36 -9.24
CA ASP A 86 -25.41 6.44 -10.11
C ASP A 86 -23.97 6.83 -9.74
N LYS A 87 -23.62 6.86 -8.45
CA LYS A 87 -22.23 7.03 -7.99
C LYS A 87 -21.32 5.88 -8.41
N VAL A 88 -21.80 4.63 -8.38
CA VAL A 88 -21.06 3.47 -8.91
C VAL A 88 -20.79 3.61 -10.40
N LYS A 89 -21.80 4.03 -11.17
CA LYS A 89 -21.65 4.29 -12.60
C LYS A 89 -20.62 5.39 -12.85
N ALA A 90 -20.71 6.53 -12.16
CA ALA A 90 -19.76 7.63 -12.29
C ALA A 90 -18.32 7.20 -11.99
N ALA A 91 -18.11 6.50 -10.87
CA ALA A 91 -16.80 5.99 -10.49
C ALA A 91 -16.22 5.02 -11.55
N LEU A 92 -17.03 4.12 -12.10
CA LEU A 92 -16.58 3.18 -13.12
C LEU A 92 -16.32 3.85 -14.47
N LEU A 93 -17.08 4.88 -14.84
CA LEU A 93 -16.81 5.70 -16.02
C LEU A 93 -15.46 6.43 -15.90
N PHE A 94 -15.14 6.97 -14.72
CA PHE A 94 -13.82 7.54 -14.45
C PHE A 94 -12.71 6.51 -14.64
N VAL A 95 -12.86 5.30 -14.09
CA VAL A 95 -11.91 4.19 -14.27
C VAL A 95 -11.72 3.87 -15.75
N ILE A 96 -12.81 3.67 -16.51
CA ILE A 96 -12.73 3.32 -17.95
C ILE A 96 -11.97 4.40 -18.74
N ARG A 97 -12.14 5.68 -18.42
CA ARG A 97 -11.43 6.79 -19.09
C ARG A 97 -9.95 6.87 -18.71
N LYS A 98 -9.57 6.40 -17.52
CA LYS A 98 -8.18 6.41 -17.03
C LYS A 98 -7.34 5.25 -17.55
N LEU A 99 -7.94 4.07 -17.67
CA LEU A 99 -7.28 2.87 -18.18
C LEU A 99 -6.79 3.08 -19.62
N THR A 100 -5.67 2.44 -19.95
CA THR A 100 -5.09 2.46 -21.31
C THR A 100 -5.33 1.14 -22.03
N ASP A 101 -4.91 1.06 -23.30
CA ASP A 101 -4.91 -0.18 -24.09
C ASP A 101 -3.96 -1.27 -23.54
N GLU A 102 -3.11 -0.90 -22.58
CA GLU A 102 -2.29 -1.84 -21.79
C GLU A 102 -3.09 -2.58 -20.71
N ASP A 103 -4.21 -2.03 -20.27
CA ASP A 103 -5.01 -2.52 -19.14
C ASP A 103 -6.20 -3.35 -19.61
N ARG A 104 -6.67 -4.27 -18.75
CA ARG A 104 -7.89 -5.05 -18.99
C ARG A 104 -8.92 -4.82 -17.89
N LEU A 105 -10.19 -4.83 -18.29
CA LEU A 105 -11.34 -4.69 -17.38
C LEU A 105 -12.33 -5.84 -17.59
N SER A 106 -12.81 -6.40 -16.48
CA SER A 106 -13.99 -7.26 -16.44
C SER A 106 -15.02 -6.66 -15.48
N ILE A 107 -16.28 -6.68 -15.89
CA ILE A 107 -17.40 -6.24 -15.06
C ILE A 107 -18.22 -7.46 -14.65
N VAL A 108 -18.34 -7.66 -13.34
CA VAL A 108 -19.19 -8.66 -12.69
C VAL A 108 -20.22 -7.90 -11.87
N THR A 109 -21.49 -8.23 -12.03
CA THR A 109 -22.57 -7.71 -11.20
C THR A 109 -23.14 -8.81 -10.34
N PHE A 110 -23.66 -8.47 -9.17
CA PHE A 110 -24.39 -9.42 -8.34
C PHE A 110 -25.62 -8.80 -7.69
N SER A 111 -26.65 -9.62 -7.58
CA SER A 111 -27.80 -9.40 -6.70
C SER A 111 -28.16 -10.74 -6.04
N ASN A 112 -29.28 -11.36 -6.40
CA ASN A 112 -29.60 -12.74 -6.00
C ASN A 112 -28.61 -13.77 -6.59
N ARG A 113 -28.05 -13.44 -7.76
CA ARG A 113 -27.07 -14.25 -8.48
C ARG A 113 -25.98 -13.32 -9.02
N ALA A 114 -24.82 -13.88 -9.31
CA ALA A 114 -23.75 -13.16 -9.99
C ALA A 114 -23.80 -13.40 -11.50
N ALA A 115 -23.48 -12.36 -12.27
CA ALA A 115 -23.36 -12.40 -13.71
C ALA A 115 -22.10 -11.65 -14.16
N ARG A 116 -21.36 -12.23 -15.09
CA ARG A 116 -20.23 -11.56 -15.75
C ARG A 116 -20.74 -10.85 -17.00
N LEU A 117 -20.76 -9.53 -16.98
CA LEU A 117 -21.27 -8.71 -18.09
C LEU A 117 -20.31 -8.65 -19.27
N CYS A 118 -19.01 -8.71 -19.01
CA CYS A 118 -18.00 -8.82 -20.05
C CYS A 118 -16.82 -9.70 -19.61
N PRO A 119 -16.18 -10.41 -20.56
CA PRO A 119 -14.90 -11.06 -20.28
C PRO A 119 -13.83 -10.03 -19.92
N LEU A 120 -12.72 -10.50 -19.36
CA LEU A 120 -11.55 -9.67 -19.12
C LEU A 120 -10.91 -9.29 -20.46
N ARG A 121 -11.08 -8.03 -20.88
CA ARG A 121 -10.67 -7.52 -22.19
C ARG A 121 -9.91 -6.20 -22.10
N PHE A 122 -9.05 -5.93 -23.07
CA PHE A 122 -8.25 -4.71 -23.18
C PHE A 122 -9.12 -3.46 -23.33
N VAL A 123 -8.74 -2.39 -22.65
CA VAL A 123 -9.46 -1.10 -22.67
C VAL A 123 -8.94 -0.23 -23.83
N THR A 124 -9.09 -0.74 -25.05
CA THR A 124 -8.82 0.03 -26.28
C THR A 124 -9.84 1.14 -26.46
N GLU A 125 -9.52 2.15 -27.28
CA GLU A 125 -10.47 3.23 -27.61
C GLU A 125 -11.81 2.70 -28.13
N ALA A 126 -11.79 1.64 -28.95
CA ALA A 126 -13.00 0.99 -29.44
C ALA A 126 -13.78 0.28 -28.32
N ALA A 127 -13.10 -0.42 -27.42
CA ALA A 127 -13.74 -1.14 -26.31
C ALA A 127 -14.32 -0.20 -25.24
N GLN A 128 -13.80 1.03 -25.12
CA GLN A 128 -14.32 2.00 -24.15
C GLN A 128 -15.79 2.33 -24.37
N ALA A 129 -16.26 2.47 -25.62
CA ALA A 129 -17.65 2.78 -25.91
C ALA A 129 -18.58 1.66 -25.40
N ASP A 130 -18.25 0.41 -25.69
CA ASP A 130 -19.00 -0.76 -25.22
C ASP A 130 -19.00 -0.86 -23.69
N LEU A 131 -17.85 -0.64 -23.04
CA LEU A 131 -17.75 -0.68 -21.57
C LEU A 131 -18.63 0.41 -20.94
N LYS A 132 -18.62 1.63 -21.49
CA LYS A 132 -19.48 2.73 -21.01
C LYS A 132 -20.97 2.38 -21.18
N ALA A 133 -21.35 1.75 -22.29
CA ALA A 133 -22.72 1.31 -22.51
C ALA A 133 -23.17 0.23 -21.50
N LEU A 134 -22.31 -0.75 -21.19
CA LEU A 134 -22.58 -1.76 -20.16
C LEU A 134 -22.81 -1.10 -18.78
N VAL A 135 -22.00 -0.10 -18.43
CA VAL A 135 -22.14 0.63 -17.16
C VAL A 135 -23.43 1.46 -17.13
N GLY A 136 -23.76 2.15 -18.23
CA GLY A 136 -25.00 2.92 -18.34
C GLY A 136 -26.25 2.05 -18.15
N GLY A 137 -26.20 0.80 -18.63
CA GLY A 137 -27.28 -0.18 -18.55
C GLY A 137 -27.44 -0.89 -17.20
N LEU A 138 -26.63 -0.58 -16.18
CA LEU A 138 -26.80 -1.18 -14.86
C LEU A 138 -28.13 -0.74 -14.23
N VAL A 139 -28.87 -1.69 -13.67
CA VAL A 139 -30.16 -1.47 -12.99
C VAL A 139 -30.14 -2.21 -11.65
N ALA A 140 -30.61 -1.54 -10.61
CA ALA A 140 -30.74 -2.11 -9.27
C ALA A 140 -31.98 -3.01 -9.20
N ASP A 141 -31.80 -4.28 -8.85
CA ASP A 141 -32.89 -5.24 -8.63
C ASP A 141 -32.43 -6.45 -7.80
N GLY A 142 -33.36 -7.06 -7.05
CA GLY A 142 -33.14 -8.27 -6.27
C GLY A 142 -32.47 -8.06 -4.90
N GLY A 143 -32.11 -9.17 -4.25
CA GLY A 143 -31.37 -9.18 -2.97
C GLY A 143 -29.85 -9.16 -3.15
N THR A 144 -29.10 -9.47 -2.10
CA THR A 144 -27.65 -9.27 -2.07
C THR A 144 -26.88 -10.56 -1.73
N ASN A 145 -26.19 -11.13 -2.72
CA ASN A 145 -25.32 -12.31 -2.57
C ASN A 145 -23.87 -11.99 -2.93
N ILE A 146 -23.16 -11.34 -1.99
CA ILE A 146 -21.76 -10.93 -2.14
C ILE A 146 -20.85 -12.16 -2.39
N LYS A 147 -21.15 -13.30 -1.76
CA LYS A 147 -20.38 -14.55 -1.95
C LYS A 147 -20.34 -14.95 -3.43
N ALA A 148 -21.49 -15.01 -4.10
CA ALA A 148 -21.57 -15.38 -5.51
C ALA A 148 -20.83 -14.38 -6.41
N GLY A 149 -20.95 -13.08 -6.12
CA GLY A 149 -20.23 -12.02 -6.84
C GLY A 149 -18.71 -12.20 -6.72
N LEU A 150 -18.24 -12.44 -5.50
CA LEU A 150 -16.81 -12.61 -5.23
C LEU A 150 -16.25 -13.91 -5.83
N GLU A 151 -16.96 -15.03 -5.72
CA GLU A 151 -16.58 -16.30 -6.37
C GLU A 151 -16.49 -16.16 -7.89
N THR A 152 -17.41 -15.39 -8.49
CA THR A 152 -17.38 -15.10 -9.94
C THR A 152 -16.18 -14.22 -10.31
N GLY A 153 -15.91 -13.17 -9.54
CA GLY A 153 -14.74 -12.31 -9.74
C GLY A 153 -13.42 -13.10 -9.61
N LEU A 154 -13.31 -13.97 -8.61
CA LEU A 154 -12.15 -14.84 -8.42
C LEU A 154 -12.02 -15.87 -9.54
N ALA A 155 -13.13 -16.40 -10.07
CA ALA A 155 -13.11 -17.28 -11.23
C ALA A 155 -12.59 -16.57 -12.50
N VAL A 156 -12.91 -15.28 -12.67
CA VAL A 156 -12.31 -14.46 -13.74
C VAL A 156 -10.81 -14.28 -13.52
N ALA A 157 -10.38 -13.98 -12.29
CA ALA A 157 -8.97 -13.85 -11.96
C ALA A 157 -8.18 -15.15 -12.20
N ALA A 158 -8.75 -16.29 -11.81
CA ALA A 158 -8.14 -17.61 -11.99
C ALA A 158 -8.12 -18.06 -13.46
N GLY A 159 -9.06 -17.57 -14.28
CA GLY A 159 -9.12 -17.86 -15.72
C GLY A 159 -8.13 -17.07 -16.58
N ARG A 160 -7.31 -16.19 -15.98
CA ARG A 160 -6.31 -15.40 -16.71
C ARG A 160 -5.25 -16.28 -17.35
N ARG A 161 -5.07 -16.15 -18.66
CA ARG A 161 -3.98 -16.76 -19.44
C ARG A 161 -2.78 -15.84 -19.57
N LEU A 162 -3.02 -14.54 -19.68
CA LEU A 162 -1.96 -13.53 -19.69
C LEU A 162 -1.70 -13.03 -18.26
N THR A 163 -0.62 -13.52 -17.63
CA THR A 163 -0.27 -13.21 -16.24
C THR A 163 1.08 -12.51 -16.07
N ALA A 164 2.05 -12.82 -16.94
CA ALA A 164 3.39 -12.26 -16.85
C ALA A 164 3.39 -10.73 -16.95
N GLY A 165 4.02 -10.06 -15.97
CA GLY A 165 4.15 -8.60 -15.95
C GLY A 165 2.84 -7.82 -15.73
N ARG A 166 1.79 -8.46 -15.20
CA ARG A 166 0.48 -7.84 -15.00
C ARG A 166 -0.07 -8.02 -13.58
N ALA A 167 -0.46 -6.93 -12.94
CA ALA A 167 -1.10 -6.97 -11.62
C ALA A 167 -2.59 -7.35 -11.74
N VAL A 168 -3.10 -8.20 -10.84
CA VAL A 168 -4.53 -8.51 -10.69
C VAL A 168 -5.10 -7.74 -9.52
N ASN A 169 -6.28 -7.13 -9.67
CA ASN A 169 -7.01 -6.54 -8.54
C ASN A 169 -8.52 -6.73 -8.71
N ILE A 170 -9.20 -7.11 -7.63
CA ILE A 170 -10.66 -7.12 -7.55
C ILE A 170 -11.09 -5.87 -6.78
N LEU A 171 -12.04 -5.11 -7.35
CA LEU A 171 -12.73 -4.03 -6.66
C LEU A 171 -14.15 -4.47 -6.35
N LEU A 172 -14.46 -4.73 -5.09
CA LEU A 172 -15.79 -5.10 -4.63
C LEU A 172 -16.51 -3.87 -4.08
N MET A 173 -17.64 -3.52 -4.69
CA MET A 173 -18.49 -2.40 -4.27
C MET A 173 -19.80 -2.95 -3.72
N SER A 174 -20.17 -2.61 -2.49
CA SER A 174 -21.42 -3.05 -1.85
C SER A 174 -21.71 -2.21 -0.62
N ASP A 175 -22.96 -2.19 -0.18
CA ASP A 175 -23.32 -1.75 1.17
C ASP A 175 -23.11 -2.87 2.21
N GLY A 176 -22.57 -4.03 1.84
CA GLY A 176 -22.13 -5.06 2.80
C GLY A 176 -23.25 -5.87 3.44
N GLN A 177 -24.53 -5.54 3.18
CA GLN A 177 -25.66 -6.33 3.67
C GLN A 177 -25.79 -7.60 2.82
N GLN A 178 -25.72 -8.78 3.44
CA GLN A 178 -25.88 -10.05 2.74
C GLN A 178 -27.22 -10.70 3.09
N ASN A 179 -28.00 -11.08 2.08
CA ASN A 179 -29.23 -11.86 2.26
C ASN A 179 -28.99 -13.37 2.06
N ASP A 180 -28.00 -13.73 1.24
CA ASP A 180 -27.64 -15.11 0.94
C ASP A 180 -26.11 -15.26 0.76
N GLY A 181 -25.61 -16.44 1.15
CA GLY A 181 -24.19 -16.73 1.23
C GLY A 181 -23.44 -15.93 2.30
N ASP A 182 -22.24 -16.39 2.64
CA ASP A 182 -21.34 -15.69 3.53
C ASP A 182 -20.03 -15.41 2.79
N ALA A 183 -19.77 -14.14 2.46
CA ALA A 183 -18.58 -13.76 1.71
C ALA A 183 -17.30 -14.00 2.52
N ARG A 184 -17.41 -14.09 3.85
CA ARG A 184 -16.29 -14.42 4.74
C ARG A 184 -15.83 -15.87 4.52
N GLN A 185 -16.64 -16.75 3.92
CA GLN A 185 -16.21 -18.12 3.63
C GLN A 185 -15.37 -18.24 2.35
N VAL A 186 -15.29 -17.18 1.55
CA VAL A 186 -14.54 -17.18 0.30
C VAL A 186 -13.05 -17.02 0.58
N HIS A 187 -12.23 -17.89 -0.02
CA HIS A 187 -10.78 -17.81 0.06
C HIS A 187 -10.24 -17.11 -1.19
N PRO A 188 -9.66 -15.91 -1.07
CA PRO A 188 -9.23 -15.12 -2.22
C PRO A 188 -7.90 -15.57 -2.83
N GLY A 189 -7.18 -16.48 -2.15
CA GLY A 189 -5.83 -16.87 -2.55
C GLY A 189 -4.90 -15.64 -2.56
N ASN A 190 -4.14 -15.49 -3.63
CA ASN A 190 -3.18 -14.38 -3.81
C ASN A 190 -3.78 -13.16 -4.51
N VAL A 191 -5.09 -13.11 -4.78
CA VAL A 191 -5.73 -12.00 -5.47
C VAL A 191 -6.07 -10.89 -4.47
N PRO A 192 -5.54 -9.66 -4.60
CA PRO A 192 -5.96 -8.52 -3.79
C PRO A 192 -7.43 -8.18 -4.03
N ILE A 193 -8.18 -7.97 -2.94
CA ILE A 193 -9.58 -7.52 -2.99
C ILE A 193 -9.69 -6.22 -2.20
N HIS A 194 -9.93 -5.13 -2.91
CA HIS A 194 -10.27 -3.85 -2.32
C HIS A 194 -11.78 -3.75 -2.20
N THR A 195 -12.27 -3.50 -0.99
CA THR A 195 -13.71 -3.38 -0.73
C THR A 195 -14.08 -1.92 -0.49
N PHE A 196 -15.19 -1.49 -1.08
CA PHE A 196 -15.74 -0.15 -0.91
C PHE A 196 -17.09 -0.27 -0.22
N GLY A 197 -17.14 0.16 1.04
CA GLY A 197 -18.36 0.22 1.84
C GLY A 197 -18.94 1.61 1.78
N PHE A 198 -20.17 1.75 1.29
CA PHE A 198 -20.81 3.05 1.13
C PHE A 198 -22.31 3.02 1.39
N GLY A 199 -22.82 4.14 1.91
CA GLY A 199 -24.21 4.31 2.35
C GLY A 199 -24.38 4.20 3.87
N ALA A 200 -25.36 4.94 4.40
CA ALA A 200 -25.69 5.02 5.82
C ALA A 200 -25.88 3.66 6.54
N ASP A 201 -26.36 2.65 5.82
CA ASP A 201 -26.75 1.35 6.37
C ASP A 201 -25.73 0.24 6.10
N HIS A 202 -24.51 0.58 5.68
CA HIS A 202 -23.57 -0.46 5.28
C HIS A 202 -23.09 -1.32 6.46
N ASP A 203 -22.83 -2.60 6.23
CA ASP A 203 -22.16 -3.48 7.20
C ASP A 203 -20.65 -3.56 6.87
N PRO A 204 -19.79 -2.79 7.56
CA PRO A 204 -18.36 -2.80 7.30
C PRO A 204 -17.68 -4.11 7.72
N ALA A 205 -18.30 -4.94 8.59
CA ALA A 205 -17.63 -6.13 9.12
C ALA A 205 -17.41 -7.19 8.04
N VAL A 206 -18.38 -7.39 7.15
CA VAL A 206 -18.25 -8.32 6.02
C VAL A 206 -17.17 -7.84 5.05
N LEU A 207 -17.20 -6.56 4.68
CA LEU A 207 -16.27 -5.97 3.71
C LEU A 207 -14.84 -5.87 4.26
N GLU A 208 -14.67 -5.55 5.54
CA GLU A 208 -13.40 -5.62 6.28
C GLU A 208 -12.85 -7.03 6.25
N ALA A 209 -13.67 -8.03 6.59
CA ALA A 209 -13.25 -9.43 6.64
C ALA A 209 -12.81 -9.95 5.26
N VAL A 210 -13.50 -9.58 4.19
CA VAL A 210 -13.13 -9.93 2.81
C VAL A 210 -11.78 -9.29 2.43
N ALA A 211 -11.63 -7.98 2.64
CA ALA A 211 -10.39 -7.27 2.33
C ALA A 211 -9.20 -7.84 3.12
N LYS A 212 -9.36 -8.02 4.44
CA LYS A 212 -8.33 -8.52 5.36
C LYS A 212 -7.87 -9.95 5.05
N LYS A 213 -8.77 -10.79 4.50
CA LYS A 213 -8.41 -12.16 4.06
C LYS A 213 -7.60 -12.20 2.79
N SER A 214 -7.60 -11.14 1.99
CA SER A 214 -6.80 -11.05 0.77
C SER A 214 -5.39 -10.53 1.07
N ARG A 215 -4.41 -10.91 0.25
CA ARG A 215 -2.98 -10.62 0.51
C ARG A 215 -2.70 -9.12 0.65
N GLU A 216 -3.37 -8.26 -0.12
CA GLU A 216 -3.11 -6.81 -0.18
C GLU A 216 -4.38 -5.94 -0.16
N GLY A 217 -5.53 -6.53 0.16
CA GLY A 217 -6.81 -5.83 0.16
C GLY A 217 -6.92 -4.77 1.24
N LEU A 218 -7.68 -3.72 0.92
CA LEU A 218 -8.01 -2.63 1.82
C LEU A 218 -9.52 -2.40 1.83
N PHE A 219 -10.04 -2.03 2.99
CA PHE A 219 -11.40 -1.52 3.13
C PHE A 219 -11.38 0.00 3.00
N HIS A 220 -12.15 0.50 2.04
CA HIS A 220 -12.32 1.93 1.75
C HIS A 220 -13.72 2.34 2.20
N TYR A 221 -13.78 3.14 3.28
CA TYR A 221 -15.03 3.74 3.73
C TYR A 221 -15.37 4.97 2.90
N VAL A 222 -16.61 5.05 2.45
CA VAL A 222 -17.17 6.20 1.72
C VAL A 222 -18.38 6.70 2.48
N ALA A 223 -18.25 7.90 3.05
CA ALA A 223 -19.32 8.53 3.83
C ALA A 223 -20.47 9.00 2.94
N ASP A 224 -21.64 9.18 3.54
CA ASP A 224 -22.77 9.81 2.86
C ASP A 224 -22.39 11.23 2.40
N GLY A 225 -22.90 11.65 1.25
CA GLY A 225 -22.54 12.94 0.63
C GLY A 225 -21.22 12.92 -0.16
N VAL A 226 -20.30 11.99 0.12
CA VAL A 226 -19.07 11.83 -0.68
C VAL A 226 -19.39 11.09 -1.99
N ASN A 227 -18.77 11.51 -3.10
CA ASN A 227 -18.89 10.80 -4.36
C ASN A 227 -17.91 9.62 -4.41
N LEU A 228 -18.35 8.49 -4.95
CA LEU A 228 -17.55 7.26 -5.02
C LEU A 228 -16.36 7.40 -5.97
N THR A 229 -16.40 8.35 -6.92
CA THR A 229 -15.29 8.64 -7.83
C THR A 229 -14.00 8.99 -7.08
N ALA A 230 -14.08 9.77 -5.99
CA ALA A 230 -12.92 10.20 -5.21
C ALA A 230 -12.08 9.02 -4.65
N PRO A 231 -12.61 8.12 -3.81
CA PRO A 231 -11.84 7.00 -3.28
C PRO A 231 -11.39 6.01 -4.38
N PHE A 232 -12.16 5.89 -5.48
CA PHE A 232 -11.78 5.09 -6.64
C PHE A 232 -10.55 5.65 -7.36
N SER A 233 -10.57 6.96 -7.61
CA SER A 233 -9.48 7.64 -8.29
C SER A 233 -8.16 7.48 -7.53
N GLN A 234 -8.22 7.56 -6.20
CA GLN A 234 -7.05 7.40 -5.34
C GLN A 234 -6.50 5.97 -5.40
N LEU A 235 -7.35 4.94 -5.25
CA LEU A 235 -6.89 3.56 -5.41
C LEU A 235 -6.29 3.34 -6.80
N LEU A 236 -6.97 3.82 -7.85
CA LEU A 236 -6.52 3.68 -9.23
C LEU A 236 -5.18 4.36 -9.48
N GLY A 237 -4.94 5.54 -8.89
CA GLY A 237 -3.66 6.24 -8.95
C GLY A 237 -2.50 5.39 -8.39
N GLY A 238 -2.76 4.61 -7.34
CA GLY A 238 -1.81 3.61 -6.82
C GLY A 238 -1.63 2.42 -7.78
N LEU A 239 -2.74 1.79 -8.20
CA LEU A 239 -2.70 0.60 -9.06
C LEU A 239 -2.00 0.84 -10.41
N LEU A 240 -2.16 2.03 -10.99
CA LEU A 240 -1.50 2.43 -12.24
C LEU A 240 -0.05 2.89 -12.04
N THR A 241 0.46 2.89 -10.81
CA THR A 241 1.84 3.24 -10.48
C THR A 241 2.58 2.12 -9.74
N ILE A 242 2.13 0.87 -9.86
CA ILE A 242 2.88 -0.30 -9.37
C ILE A 242 4.22 -0.41 -10.11
N ILE A 243 5.31 -0.31 -9.34
CA ILE A 243 6.71 -0.38 -9.84
C ILE A 243 7.49 -1.56 -9.29
N ALA A 244 6.98 -2.22 -8.25
CA ALA A 244 7.52 -3.45 -7.71
C ALA A 244 6.36 -4.36 -7.33
N GLN A 245 6.46 -5.63 -7.73
CA GLN A 245 5.58 -6.72 -7.31
C GLN A 245 6.37 -7.68 -6.42
N ASP A 246 5.70 -8.48 -5.60
CA ASP A 246 6.36 -9.46 -4.73
C ASP A 246 7.54 -8.88 -3.92
N LEU A 247 7.42 -7.64 -3.45
CA LEU A 247 8.44 -6.99 -2.64
C LEU A 247 8.58 -7.73 -1.32
N GLU A 248 9.80 -8.18 -1.05
CA GLU A 248 10.19 -8.82 0.21
C GLU A 248 11.41 -8.12 0.80
N LEU A 249 11.49 -8.06 2.12
CA LEU A 249 12.62 -7.54 2.88
C LEU A 249 13.10 -8.60 3.85
N THR A 250 14.36 -9.01 3.72
CA THR A 250 15.02 -9.94 4.61
C THR A 250 16.02 -9.20 5.48
N ILE A 251 15.93 -9.43 6.79
CA ILE A 251 16.79 -8.87 7.83
C ILE A 251 17.50 -10.06 8.47
N THR A 252 18.82 -10.13 8.33
CA THR A 252 19.65 -11.23 8.84
C THR A 252 20.58 -10.69 9.92
N ARG A 253 20.63 -11.29 11.10
CA ARG A 253 21.52 -10.86 12.18
C ARG A 253 22.96 -11.35 11.95
N PHE A 254 23.91 -10.64 12.53
CA PHE A 254 25.26 -11.18 12.77
C PHE A 254 25.30 -11.80 14.16
N ASP A 255 25.53 -13.11 14.24
CA ASP A 255 25.34 -13.91 15.47
C ASP A 255 26.18 -13.44 16.66
N ASP A 256 27.37 -12.87 16.41
CA ASP A 256 28.30 -12.43 17.46
C ASP A 256 28.06 -11.00 17.97
N GLU A 257 27.10 -10.26 17.39
CA GLU A 257 26.89 -8.83 17.72
C GLU A 257 25.48 -8.50 18.20
N ALA A 258 24.45 -9.10 17.61
CA ALA A 258 23.07 -8.70 17.89
C ALA A 258 22.07 -9.85 17.78
N THR A 259 21.02 -9.78 18.61
CA THR A 259 19.82 -10.59 18.47
C THR A 259 18.65 -9.74 18.02
N ILE A 260 17.86 -10.24 17.05
CA ILE A 260 16.60 -9.61 16.64
C ILE A 260 15.53 -9.98 17.68
N LYS A 261 15.07 -8.99 18.45
CA LYS A 261 14.02 -9.18 19.46
C LYS A 261 12.64 -9.14 18.84
N ARG A 262 12.44 -8.19 17.92
CA ARG A 262 11.14 -7.93 17.29
C ARG A 262 11.31 -7.19 15.97
N VAL A 263 10.40 -7.47 15.03
CA VAL A 263 10.26 -6.74 13.77
C VAL A 263 8.80 -6.27 13.65
N ASP A 264 8.56 -4.98 13.84
CA ASP A 264 7.24 -4.38 13.65
C ASP A 264 7.10 -3.93 12.19
N ALA A 265 6.25 -4.65 11.44
CA ALA A 265 5.93 -4.33 10.05
C ALA A 265 4.40 -4.35 9.80
N GLY A 266 3.61 -3.85 10.75
CA GLY A 266 2.14 -3.84 10.64
C GLY A 266 1.56 -5.25 10.47
N THR A 267 0.59 -5.42 9.57
CA THR A 267 -0.04 -6.73 9.31
C THR A 267 0.60 -7.47 8.13
N TYR A 268 1.79 -7.09 7.70
CA TYR A 268 2.48 -7.80 6.63
C TYR A 268 2.88 -9.21 7.09
N PRO A 269 2.68 -10.25 6.26
CA PRO A 269 3.17 -11.58 6.58
C PRO A 269 4.67 -11.57 6.85
N GLN A 270 5.07 -12.26 7.92
CA GLN A 270 6.45 -12.43 8.31
C GLN A 270 6.78 -13.92 8.42
N SER A 271 7.97 -14.29 7.99
CA SER A 271 8.56 -15.60 8.24
C SER A 271 9.92 -15.42 8.90
N SER A 272 10.28 -16.32 9.80
CA SER A 272 11.58 -16.29 10.48
C SER A 272 12.30 -17.61 10.30
N ALA A 273 13.63 -17.55 10.20
CA ALA A 273 14.43 -18.76 10.27
C ALA A 273 14.25 -19.45 11.63
N GLY A 274 14.25 -20.79 11.67
CA GLY A 274 13.95 -21.54 12.89
C GLY A 274 14.92 -21.30 14.06
N ASN A 275 16.11 -20.80 13.78
CA ASN A 275 17.12 -20.38 14.75
C ASN A 275 17.03 -18.88 15.11
N GLY A 276 16.07 -18.13 14.55
CA GLY A 276 15.93 -16.68 14.73
C GLY A 276 17.00 -15.84 14.03
N SER A 277 17.80 -16.42 13.11
CA SER A 277 18.89 -15.68 12.45
C SER A 277 18.41 -14.65 11.44
N SER A 278 17.20 -14.83 10.89
CA SER A 278 16.62 -13.89 9.94
C SER A 278 15.11 -13.80 10.05
N VAL A 279 14.59 -12.63 9.64
CA VAL A 279 13.17 -12.34 9.49
C VAL A 279 12.93 -11.79 8.08
N THR A 280 11.96 -12.34 7.36
CA THR A 280 11.54 -11.89 6.04
C THR A 280 10.12 -11.32 6.13
N VAL A 281 9.95 -10.07 5.68
CA VAL A 281 8.67 -9.35 5.60
C VAL A 281 8.19 -9.34 4.15
N GLN A 282 6.95 -9.76 3.90
CA GLN A 282 6.36 -9.83 2.57
C GLN A 282 5.38 -8.68 2.33
N PHE A 283 5.79 -7.66 1.55
CA PHE A 283 4.98 -6.47 1.28
C PHE A 283 4.00 -6.63 0.11
N GLY A 284 4.34 -7.45 -0.89
CA GLY A 284 3.56 -7.54 -2.12
C GLY A 284 3.88 -6.38 -3.06
N THR A 285 2.89 -5.61 -3.48
CA THR A 285 3.11 -4.49 -4.41
C THR A 285 3.62 -3.22 -3.70
N LEU A 286 4.46 -2.45 -4.41
CA LEU A 286 4.84 -1.09 -4.02
C LEU A 286 4.53 -0.11 -5.15
N TYR A 287 3.86 0.99 -4.82
CA TYR A 287 3.55 2.05 -5.76
C TYR A 287 4.70 3.06 -5.87
N SER A 288 4.70 3.82 -6.95
CA SER A 288 5.66 4.91 -7.11
C SER A 288 5.49 5.94 -6.00
N THR A 289 6.60 6.36 -5.40
CA THR A 289 6.69 7.28 -4.26
C THR A 289 6.05 6.81 -2.95
N GLU A 290 5.46 5.61 -2.94
CA GLU A 290 4.94 4.98 -1.74
C GLU A 290 6.09 4.56 -0.82
N VAL A 291 5.86 4.62 0.49
CA VAL A 291 6.85 4.32 1.52
C VAL A 291 6.36 3.16 2.40
N ARG A 292 7.29 2.27 2.74
CA ARG A 292 7.11 1.20 3.71
C ARG A 292 8.21 1.28 4.76
N ARG A 293 7.81 1.29 6.02
CA ARG A 293 8.68 1.37 7.18
C ARG A 293 8.61 0.09 8.00
N VAL A 294 9.76 -0.35 8.49
CA VAL A 294 9.90 -1.49 9.39
C VAL A 294 10.75 -1.07 10.57
N MET A 295 10.23 -1.26 11.77
CA MET A 295 10.99 -1.06 13.00
C MET A 295 11.58 -2.40 13.42
N VAL A 296 12.92 -2.44 13.54
CA VAL A 296 13.67 -3.60 14.01
C VAL A 296 14.25 -3.28 15.38
N TYR A 297 13.90 -4.09 16.37
CA TYR A 297 14.40 -3.97 17.74
C TYR A 297 15.49 -5.02 17.92
N LEU A 298 16.70 -4.56 18.21
CA LEU A 298 17.89 -5.38 18.40
C LEU A 298 18.33 -5.33 19.86
N GLU A 299 18.86 -6.43 20.35
CA GLU A 299 19.64 -6.48 21.59
C GLU A 299 21.09 -6.71 21.21
N LEU A 300 21.95 -5.72 21.47
CA LEU A 300 23.40 -5.83 21.27
C LEU A 300 24.00 -6.63 22.43
N VAL A 301 24.91 -7.56 22.12
CA VAL A 301 25.57 -8.39 23.12
C VAL A 301 26.71 -7.65 23.82
N ASP A 302 27.16 -8.14 24.97
CA ASP A 302 28.32 -7.57 25.65
C ASP A 302 29.59 -7.72 24.79
N SER A 303 30.40 -6.68 24.72
CA SER A 303 31.65 -6.69 23.95
C SER A 303 32.87 -6.69 24.86
N THR A 304 33.80 -7.61 24.60
CA THR A 304 35.10 -7.68 25.30
C THR A 304 36.15 -6.73 24.71
N MET A 305 35.79 -5.99 23.66
CA MET A 305 36.69 -5.05 22.99
C MET A 305 36.97 -3.84 23.87
N LEU A 306 38.26 -3.49 24.03
CA LEU A 306 38.67 -2.33 24.83
C LEU A 306 38.69 -1.02 24.04
N SER A 307 38.81 -1.12 22.71
CA SER A 307 38.84 0.02 21.80
C SER A 307 37.52 0.15 21.03
N ARG A 308 37.25 1.36 20.53
CA ARG A 308 36.14 1.59 19.59
C ARG A 308 36.28 0.66 18.38
N TYR A 309 35.16 0.09 17.95
CA TYR A 309 35.06 -0.69 16.71
C TYR A 309 33.70 -0.50 16.05
N ASP A 310 33.59 -0.88 14.78
CA ASP A 310 32.33 -0.81 14.02
C ASP A 310 31.68 -2.20 13.99
N ALA A 311 30.56 -2.36 14.71
CA ALA A 311 29.80 -3.60 14.78
C ALA A 311 28.83 -3.70 13.59
N LEU A 312 28.87 -4.83 12.89
CA LEU A 312 27.86 -5.21 11.90
C LEU A 312 26.74 -5.91 12.67
N VAL A 313 25.56 -5.29 12.79
CA VAL A 313 24.50 -5.80 13.68
C VAL A 313 23.46 -6.63 12.93
N VAL A 314 23.00 -6.13 11.78
CA VAL A 314 22.16 -6.86 10.84
C VAL A 314 22.55 -6.54 9.41
N GLU A 315 22.32 -7.48 8.50
CA GLU A 315 22.35 -7.30 7.06
C GLU A 315 20.93 -7.22 6.53
N VAL A 316 20.68 -6.24 5.66
CA VAL A 316 19.36 -6.01 5.07
C VAL A 316 19.43 -6.22 3.57
N GLN A 317 18.52 -7.01 3.03
CA GLN A 317 18.38 -7.24 1.60
C GLN A 317 16.91 -7.25 1.21
N PHE A 318 16.55 -6.65 0.07
CA PHE A 318 15.21 -6.74 -0.48
C PHE A 318 15.21 -7.33 -1.89
N SER A 319 14.09 -7.91 -2.28
CA SER A 319 13.84 -8.42 -3.63
C SER A 319 12.47 -7.98 -4.12
N TYR A 320 12.30 -7.90 -5.44
CA TYR A 320 11.00 -7.62 -6.05
C TYR A 320 10.95 -8.12 -7.50
N SER A 321 9.76 -8.40 -7.98
CA SER A 321 9.46 -8.70 -9.37
C SER A 321 9.12 -7.44 -10.16
N LEU A 322 9.71 -7.27 -11.34
CA LEU A 322 9.37 -6.25 -12.30
C LEU A 322 9.24 -6.86 -13.70
N GLN A 323 8.08 -6.71 -14.32
CA GLN A 323 7.75 -7.32 -15.62
C GLN A 323 8.06 -8.83 -15.68
N GLY A 324 7.86 -9.55 -14.57
CA GLY A 324 8.14 -11.00 -14.47
C GLY A 324 9.60 -11.36 -14.21
N THR A 325 10.50 -10.38 -14.06
CA THR A 325 11.91 -10.61 -13.68
C THR A 325 12.13 -10.25 -12.22
N THR A 326 12.72 -11.16 -11.45
CA THR A 326 13.09 -10.89 -10.05
C THR A 326 14.39 -10.09 -9.99
N CYS A 327 14.38 -9.01 -9.22
CA CYS A 327 15.48 -8.12 -8.93
C CYS A 327 15.86 -8.25 -7.46
N PHE A 328 17.15 -8.17 -7.15
CA PHE A 328 17.68 -8.20 -5.78
C PHE A 328 18.45 -6.91 -5.51
N SER A 329 18.32 -6.39 -4.30
CA SER A 329 19.26 -5.40 -3.79
C SER A 329 20.61 -6.06 -3.51
N THR A 330 21.66 -5.25 -3.51
CA THR A 330 22.89 -5.65 -2.82
C THR A 330 22.59 -5.77 -1.32
N PRO A 331 23.19 -6.75 -0.62
CA PRO A 331 23.14 -6.79 0.83
C PRO A 331 23.72 -5.51 1.43
N ASP A 332 23.04 -4.93 2.41
CA ASP A 332 23.40 -3.65 3.00
C ASP A 332 23.41 -3.74 4.54
N PRO A 333 24.60 -3.83 5.16
CA PRO A 333 24.71 -3.98 6.61
C PRO A 333 24.38 -2.70 7.37
N VAL A 334 23.78 -2.84 8.55
CA VAL A 334 23.66 -1.80 9.56
C VAL A 334 24.92 -1.83 10.41
N VAL A 335 25.59 -0.69 10.52
CA VAL A 335 26.86 -0.54 11.22
C VAL A 335 26.66 0.38 12.42
N ILE A 336 27.03 -0.06 13.62
CA ILE A 336 26.98 0.75 14.85
C ILE A 336 28.39 0.82 15.46
N GLY A 337 28.91 2.03 15.68
CA GLY A 337 30.19 2.23 16.33
C GLY A 337 30.11 1.97 17.83
N ARG A 338 30.75 0.91 18.31
CA ARG A 338 30.70 0.52 19.73
C ARG A 338 31.89 1.10 20.48
N SER A 339 31.65 1.76 21.62
CA SER A 339 32.72 2.31 22.47
C SER A 339 32.29 2.49 23.92
N GLY A 340 33.25 2.48 24.85
CA GLY A 340 32.97 2.68 26.29
C GLY A 340 32.53 4.10 26.65
N SER A 341 32.70 5.08 25.76
CA SER A 341 32.28 6.48 25.94
C SER A 341 30.96 6.81 25.26
N ALA A 342 30.35 5.85 24.55
CA ALA A 342 29.07 6.08 23.88
C ALA A 342 27.95 6.28 24.92
N PRO A 343 26.97 7.15 24.64
CA PRO A 343 25.85 7.39 25.53
C PRO A 343 24.95 6.15 25.62
N ASP A 344 24.22 6.02 26.73
CA ASP A 344 23.15 5.02 26.85
C ASP A 344 22.08 5.29 25.78
N PRO A 345 21.72 4.31 24.94
CA PRO A 345 20.68 4.46 23.92
C PRO A 345 19.32 4.88 24.48
N ALA A 346 19.02 4.56 25.74
CA ALA A 346 17.78 4.95 26.41
C ALA A 346 17.73 6.46 26.71
N GLU A 347 18.90 7.09 26.90
CA GLU A 347 19.03 8.53 27.19
C GLU A 347 19.42 9.34 25.94
N ALA A 348 19.99 8.68 24.93
CA ALA A 348 20.41 9.31 23.70
C ALA A 348 19.20 9.78 22.86
N PRO A 349 19.26 10.98 22.25
CA PRO A 349 18.19 11.44 21.38
C PRO A 349 18.10 10.54 20.15
N LYS A 350 16.93 9.91 19.99
CA LYS A 350 16.61 9.10 18.82
C LYS A 350 16.51 9.97 17.57
N LYS A 351 16.74 9.37 16.40
CA LYS A 351 16.47 10.03 15.12
C LYS A 351 15.00 10.41 15.01
N GLN A 352 14.72 11.58 14.43
CA GLN A 352 13.36 12.09 14.25
C GLN A 352 12.47 11.09 13.49
N GLU A 353 13.00 10.40 12.48
CA GLU A 353 12.27 9.41 11.69
C GLU A 353 11.88 8.19 12.54
N VAL A 354 12.78 7.75 13.43
CA VAL A 354 12.54 6.65 14.37
C VAL A 354 11.45 7.04 15.37
N GLN A 355 11.55 8.23 15.97
CA GLN A 355 10.54 8.75 16.90
C GLN A 355 9.16 8.90 16.25
N THR A 356 9.12 9.44 15.03
CA THR A 356 7.87 9.62 14.27
C THR A 356 7.21 8.27 13.96
N GLU A 357 7.98 7.27 13.58
CA GLU A 357 7.43 5.93 13.28
C GLU A 357 6.96 5.22 14.55
N MET A 358 7.70 5.31 15.66
CA MET A 358 7.26 4.77 16.95
C MET A 358 5.95 5.41 17.41
N ALA A 359 5.81 6.73 17.25
CA ALA A 359 4.60 7.46 17.57
C ALA A 359 3.41 7.02 16.71
N ARG A 360 3.62 6.82 15.40
CA ARG A 360 2.60 6.29 14.50
C ARG A 360 2.12 4.90 14.90
N LEU A 361 3.04 4.03 15.32
CA LEU A 361 2.69 2.68 15.80
C LEU A 361 1.84 2.76 17.08
N GLN A 362 2.24 3.61 18.03
CA GLN A 362 1.48 3.83 19.27
C GLN A 362 0.10 4.47 19.01
N HIS A 363 0.03 5.40 18.06
CA HIS A 363 -1.22 6.02 17.60
C HIS A 363 -2.18 4.97 17.04
N ALA A 364 -1.71 4.09 16.14
CA ALA A 364 -2.53 3.03 15.57
C ALA A 364 -3.03 2.05 16.66
N GLU A 365 -2.20 1.73 17.66
CA GLU A 365 -2.62 0.90 18.79
C GLU A 365 -3.69 1.60 19.64
N SER A 366 -3.58 2.90 19.86
CA SER A 366 -4.57 3.68 20.60
C SER A 366 -5.93 3.72 19.89
N ILE A 367 -5.94 3.84 18.56
CA ILE A 367 -7.17 3.70 17.75
C ILE A 367 -7.77 2.29 17.89
N ARG A 368 -6.92 1.24 17.89
CA ARG A 368 -7.35 -0.16 18.03
C ARG A 368 -8.01 -0.42 19.39
N GLU A 369 -7.40 0.07 20.47
CA GLU A 369 -7.96 -0.01 21.82
C GLU A 369 -9.27 0.79 21.93
N ALA A 370 -9.29 2.04 21.45
CA ALA A 370 -10.48 2.88 21.48
C ALA A 370 -11.65 2.26 20.69
N ARG A 371 -11.38 1.71 19.50
CA ARG A 371 -12.36 0.95 18.72
C ARG A 371 -12.91 -0.22 19.53
N SER A 372 -12.03 -1.01 20.17
CA SER A 372 -12.46 -2.15 20.99
C SER A 372 -13.38 -1.73 22.14
N MET A 373 -13.06 -0.61 22.82
CA MET A 373 -13.91 -0.04 23.88
C MET A 373 -15.25 0.46 23.34
N ALA A 374 -15.25 1.19 22.21
CA ALA A 374 -16.45 1.73 21.57
C ALA A 374 -17.37 0.62 21.03
N ASP A 375 -16.80 -0.46 20.48
CA ASP A 375 -17.53 -1.67 20.08
C ASP A 375 -18.20 -2.37 21.28
N GLY A 376 -17.60 -2.23 22.47
CA GLY A 376 -18.16 -2.69 23.75
C GLY A 376 -19.10 -1.71 24.44
N ASN A 377 -19.59 -0.67 23.75
CA ASN A 377 -20.44 0.41 24.29
C ASN A 377 -19.79 1.22 25.43
N LYS A 378 -18.46 1.34 25.46
CA LYS A 378 -17.69 2.11 26.46
C LYS A 378 -17.10 3.38 25.84
N LEU A 379 -17.93 4.24 25.27
CA LEU A 379 -17.46 5.42 24.53
C LEU A 379 -16.64 6.39 25.37
N GLU A 380 -16.99 6.64 26.62
CA GLU A 380 -16.20 7.53 27.48
C GLU A 380 -14.75 7.04 27.64
N GLN A 381 -14.56 5.73 27.81
CA GLN A 381 -13.22 5.14 27.90
C GLN A 381 -12.48 5.22 26.56
N ALA A 382 -13.19 4.96 25.45
CA ALA A 382 -12.64 5.09 24.10
C ALA A 382 -12.16 6.51 23.82
N ARG A 383 -12.99 7.51 24.13
CA ARG A 383 -12.68 8.94 23.96
C ARG A 383 -11.50 9.35 24.84
N PHE A 384 -11.48 8.92 26.11
CA PHE A 384 -10.33 9.16 27.00
C PHE A 384 -9.03 8.62 26.40
N LYS A 385 -9.04 7.41 25.86
CA LYS A 385 -7.88 6.81 25.19
C LYS A 385 -7.39 7.62 23.98
N LEU A 386 -8.31 8.17 23.18
CA LEU A 386 -7.94 9.01 22.03
C LEU A 386 -7.40 10.38 22.45
N VAL A 387 -7.92 10.98 23.53
CA VAL A 387 -7.39 12.22 24.09
C VAL A 387 -5.98 12.00 24.65
N ASP A 388 -5.77 10.91 25.37
CA ASP A 388 -4.44 10.51 25.85
C ASP A 388 -3.44 10.36 24.69
N ALA A 389 -3.87 9.72 23.59
CA ALA A 389 -3.08 9.62 22.37
C ALA A 389 -2.80 10.98 21.71
N GLN A 390 -3.75 11.92 21.72
CA GLN A 390 -3.51 13.28 21.20
C GLN A 390 -2.46 14.03 22.02
N ASN A 391 -2.54 13.96 23.35
CA ASN A 391 -1.58 14.58 24.25
C ASN A 391 -0.19 13.97 24.06
N ALA A 392 -0.10 12.65 23.89
CA ALA A 392 1.16 11.96 23.61
C ALA A 392 1.81 12.40 22.29
N LEU A 393 1.05 13.01 21.35
CA LEU A 393 1.59 13.60 20.13
C LEU A 393 2.13 15.02 20.32
N GLU A 394 1.78 15.74 21.39
CA GLU A 394 2.28 17.10 21.66
C GLU A 394 3.78 17.10 21.99
N ASP A 395 4.25 16.06 22.69
CA ASP A 395 5.60 15.99 23.26
C ASP A 395 6.67 15.38 22.32
N ILE A 396 6.31 14.97 21.11
CA ILE A 396 7.21 14.13 20.28
C ILE A 396 8.31 14.94 19.61
N LEU A 397 8.00 16.14 19.11
CA LEU A 397 8.92 16.92 18.27
C LEU A 397 8.82 18.42 18.55
N ASP A 398 9.98 19.04 18.79
CA ASP A 398 10.12 20.50 18.89
C ASP A 398 9.85 21.23 17.56
N GLN A 399 9.76 20.49 16.44
CA GLN A 399 9.59 21.02 15.09
C GLN A 399 8.34 20.48 14.42
N ALA A 400 7.73 21.30 13.55
CA ALA A 400 6.58 20.91 12.76
C ALA A 400 6.89 19.66 11.92
N ASN A 401 6.03 18.64 12.05
CA ASN A 401 6.12 17.41 11.29
C ASN A 401 4.75 17.13 10.65
N PRO A 402 4.64 17.23 9.31
CA PRO A 402 3.36 17.05 8.62
C PRO A 402 2.68 15.72 8.92
N MET A 403 3.46 14.67 9.19
CA MET A 403 2.92 13.37 9.56
C MET A 403 2.24 13.41 10.93
N VAL A 404 2.87 14.03 11.92
CA VAL A 404 2.29 14.18 13.27
C VAL A 404 1.02 15.03 13.23
N ASP A 405 1.01 16.10 12.42
CA ASP A 405 -0.18 16.93 12.23
C ASP A 405 -1.35 16.13 11.64
N MET A 406 -1.09 15.27 10.65
CA MET A 406 -2.11 14.36 10.10
C MET A 406 -2.59 13.32 11.12
N LEU A 407 -1.70 12.79 11.98
CA LEU A 407 -2.10 11.89 13.06
C LEU A 407 -3.04 12.59 14.05
N ARG A 408 -2.75 13.84 14.42
CA ARG A 408 -3.63 14.64 15.30
C ARG A 408 -5.01 14.86 14.69
N GLU A 409 -5.08 15.21 13.41
CA GLU A 409 -6.36 15.40 12.72
C GLU A 409 -7.15 14.09 12.60
N GLU A 410 -6.48 12.95 12.41
CA GLU A 410 -7.12 11.63 12.40
C GLU A 410 -7.76 11.29 13.76
N LEU A 411 -7.07 11.54 14.88
CA LEU A 411 -7.65 11.37 16.22
C LEU A 411 -8.79 12.34 16.47
N ALA A 412 -8.65 13.61 16.04
CA ALA A 412 -9.68 14.63 16.23
C ALA A 412 -10.97 14.25 15.49
N GLN A 413 -10.84 13.75 14.26
CA GLN A 413 -11.98 13.28 13.49
C GLN A 413 -12.63 12.05 14.15
N LEU A 414 -11.85 11.05 14.58
CA LEU A 414 -12.41 9.88 15.25
C LEU A 414 -13.11 10.25 16.57
N LEU A 415 -12.57 11.21 17.33
CA LEU A 415 -13.21 11.76 18.53
C LEU A 415 -14.57 12.40 18.22
N ARG A 416 -14.70 13.16 17.12
CA ARG A 416 -16.00 13.70 16.68
C ARG A 416 -16.97 12.55 16.34
N LEU A 417 -16.50 11.55 15.62
CA LEU A 417 -17.31 10.38 15.24
C LEU A 417 -17.65 9.45 16.42
N MET A 418 -17.03 9.64 17.58
CA MET A 418 -17.32 8.93 18.83
C MET A 418 -18.17 9.76 19.81
N GLU A 419 -18.89 10.78 19.34
CA GLU A 419 -19.79 11.59 20.21
C GLU A 419 -20.97 10.78 20.75
N THR A 420 -21.56 9.93 19.92
CA THR A 420 -22.66 9.04 20.31
C THR A 420 -22.42 7.63 19.76
N GLN A 421 -23.05 6.62 20.39
CA GLN A 421 -22.92 5.24 19.94
C GLN A 421 -23.48 5.05 18.52
N GLU A 422 -24.56 5.76 18.18
CA GLU A 422 -25.15 5.72 16.86
C GLU A 422 -24.19 6.29 15.80
N LEU A 423 -23.60 7.47 16.06
CA LEU A 423 -22.64 8.08 15.14
C LEU A 423 -21.39 7.21 14.98
N TYR A 424 -20.90 6.63 16.08
CA TYR A 424 -19.78 5.70 16.03
C TYR A 424 -20.14 4.48 15.18
N ASN A 425 -21.26 3.82 15.42
CA ASN A 425 -21.63 2.63 14.66
C ASN A 425 -21.77 2.92 13.15
N LYS A 426 -22.35 4.06 12.77
CA LYS A 426 -22.58 4.44 11.37
C LYS A 426 -21.34 4.97 10.65
N GLN A 427 -20.49 5.74 11.34
CA GLN A 427 -19.38 6.47 10.71
C GLN A 427 -18.04 6.24 11.42
N GLY A 428 -18.01 6.26 12.75
CA GLY A 428 -16.77 6.11 13.52
C GLY A 428 -16.10 4.73 13.40
N ARG A 429 -16.89 3.66 13.38
CA ARG A 429 -16.43 2.27 13.21
C ARG A 429 -15.81 2.06 11.82
N PRO A 430 -16.51 2.34 10.70
CA PRO A 430 -15.89 2.17 9.38
C PRO A 430 -14.71 3.12 9.16
N TYR A 431 -14.74 4.33 9.73
CA TYR A 431 -13.57 5.23 9.77
C TYR A 431 -12.36 4.56 10.45
N ALA A 432 -12.55 4.03 11.67
CA ALA A 432 -11.49 3.37 12.43
C ALA A 432 -10.97 2.12 11.71
N ILE A 433 -11.84 1.35 11.05
CA ILE A 433 -11.44 0.18 10.25
C ILE A 433 -10.51 0.62 9.11
N SER A 434 -10.92 1.60 8.30
CA SER A 434 -10.11 2.10 7.19
C SER A 434 -8.80 2.73 7.66
N SER A 435 -8.83 3.45 8.79
CA SER A 435 -7.64 4.04 9.42
C SER A 435 -6.64 2.97 9.84
N LEU A 436 -7.09 1.95 10.59
CA LEU A 436 -6.24 0.84 11.02
C LEU A 436 -5.69 0.05 9.82
N ALA A 437 -6.53 -0.27 8.83
CA ALA A 437 -6.08 -0.93 7.60
C ALA A 437 -4.99 -0.13 6.87
N SER A 438 -5.15 1.20 6.83
CA SER A 438 -4.18 2.11 6.23
C SER A 438 -2.86 2.14 7.00
N HIS A 439 -2.88 2.16 8.33
CA HIS A 439 -1.66 2.08 9.16
C HIS A 439 -0.97 0.72 9.11
N ASP A 440 -1.75 -0.36 9.12
CA ASP A 440 -1.26 -1.73 9.13
C ASP A 440 -0.59 -2.11 7.80
N ARG A 441 -1.06 -1.52 6.69
CA ARG A 441 -0.50 -1.67 5.35
C ARG A 441 0.34 -0.48 4.89
N GLN A 442 0.42 0.57 5.70
CA GLN A 442 1.07 1.84 5.34
C GLN A 442 0.66 2.37 3.96
N ARG A 443 -0.58 2.13 3.57
CA ARG A 443 -1.14 2.45 2.25
C ARG A 443 -2.38 3.27 2.43
N PHE A 444 -2.61 4.24 1.55
CA PHE A 444 -3.80 5.06 1.64
C PHE A 444 -5.07 4.21 1.52
N ALA A 445 -5.97 4.37 2.49
CA ALA A 445 -7.35 3.90 2.41
C ALA A 445 -8.27 5.12 2.60
N ALA A 446 -9.38 5.12 1.88
CA ALA A 446 -10.39 6.17 2.05
C ALA A 446 -11.10 5.98 3.39
N ARG A 447 -11.30 7.08 4.12
CA ARG A 447 -11.84 7.10 5.49
C ARG A 447 -13.08 7.99 5.59
N GLY A 448 -13.93 8.03 4.56
CA GLY A 448 -15.06 8.96 4.50
C GLY A 448 -14.65 10.42 4.29
N ASP A 449 -15.40 11.36 4.86
CA ASP A 449 -15.16 12.81 4.73
C ASP A 449 -14.04 13.28 5.67
N ALA A 450 -12.81 13.02 5.27
CA ALA A 450 -11.60 13.40 6.01
C ALA A 450 -10.50 13.85 5.04
N GLU A 451 -10.78 14.88 4.23
CA GLU A 451 -9.86 15.36 3.19
C GLU A 451 -8.48 15.76 3.75
N ALA A 452 -8.42 16.25 4.99
CA ALA A 452 -7.17 16.65 5.65
C ALA A 452 -6.28 15.44 6.04
N VAL A 453 -6.84 14.24 6.16
CA VAL A 453 -6.10 13.04 6.57
C VAL A 453 -5.61 12.27 5.33
N ARG A 454 -4.47 12.71 4.78
CA ARG A 454 -3.83 12.14 3.58
C ARG A 454 -2.69 11.16 3.91
N LEU A 455 -2.73 10.51 5.07
CA LEU A 455 -1.71 9.54 5.49
C LEU A 455 -1.52 8.46 4.41
N PHE A 456 -0.26 8.28 3.99
CA PHE A 456 0.18 7.32 2.98
C PHE A 456 -0.32 7.55 1.54
N ALA A 457 -0.95 8.70 1.26
CA ALA A 457 -1.29 9.06 -0.12
C ALA A 457 -0.02 9.37 -0.91
N THR A 458 0.01 8.94 -2.18
CA THR A 458 1.07 9.35 -3.11
C THR A 458 0.62 10.58 -3.91
N PRO A 459 1.54 11.37 -4.48
CA PRO A 459 1.19 12.50 -5.34
C PRO A 459 0.28 12.10 -6.51
N ARG A 460 0.41 10.87 -7.04
CA ARG A 460 -0.50 10.37 -8.09
C ARG A 460 -1.92 10.19 -7.57
N MET A 461 -2.09 9.70 -6.35
CA MET A 461 -3.40 9.56 -5.74
C MET A 461 -4.07 10.91 -5.52
N ASP A 462 -3.30 11.93 -5.09
CA ASP A 462 -3.81 13.30 -4.92
C ASP A 462 -4.16 13.95 -6.26
N ALA A 463 -3.32 13.77 -7.29
CA ALA A 463 -3.64 14.24 -8.63
C ALA A 463 -4.93 13.62 -9.18
N TYR A 464 -5.15 12.31 -8.92
CA TYR A 464 -6.35 11.61 -9.35
C TYR A 464 -7.59 12.05 -8.56
N LEU A 465 -7.44 12.38 -7.27
CA LEU A 465 -8.51 12.99 -6.47
C LEU A 465 -8.97 14.31 -7.09
N GLU A 466 -8.03 15.21 -7.43
CA GLU A 466 -8.37 16.51 -8.02
C GLU A 466 -9.02 16.37 -9.41
N GLN A 467 -8.59 15.38 -10.19
CA GLN A 467 -9.22 15.07 -11.46
C GLN A 467 -10.62 14.45 -11.28
N ALA A 468 -10.82 13.64 -10.24
CA ALA A 468 -12.13 13.10 -9.90
C ALA A 468 -13.11 14.20 -9.47
N LYS A 469 -12.67 15.16 -8.65
CA LYS A 469 -13.48 16.33 -8.28
C LYS A 469 -13.97 17.09 -9.51
N LYS A 470 -13.07 17.38 -10.46
CA LYS A 470 -13.42 18.04 -11.73
C LYS A 470 -14.33 17.19 -12.62
N PHE A 471 -14.12 15.87 -12.64
CA PHE A 471 -14.97 14.95 -13.39
C PHE A 471 -16.38 14.87 -12.81
N ASP A 472 -16.52 14.93 -11.50
CA ASP A 472 -17.82 14.94 -10.83
C ASP A 472 -18.58 16.26 -11.07
N GLU A 473 -17.87 17.37 -11.29
CA GLU A 473 -18.45 18.67 -11.69
C GLU A 473 -18.89 18.68 -13.17
N ASP A 474 -18.06 18.16 -14.07
CA ASP A 474 -18.37 18.04 -15.51
C ASP A 474 -17.91 16.67 -16.05
N PRO A 475 -18.81 15.66 -16.07
CA PRO A 475 -18.49 14.34 -16.58
C PRO A 475 -18.20 14.31 -18.09
N GLU A 476 -18.56 15.33 -18.86
CA GLU A 476 -18.30 15.39 -20.29
C GLU A 476 -16.94 16.03 -20.61
N ALA A 477 -16.30 16.68 -19.63
CA ALA A 477 -14.98 17.26 -19.78
C ALA A 477 -13.92 16.18 -20.14
N PRO A 478 -12.91 16.55 -20.97
CA PRO A 478 -11.79 15.66 -21.25
C PRO A 478 -11.04 15.29 -19.96
N LEU A 479 -10.91 14.00 -19.72
CA LEU A 479 -10.11 13.46 -18.62
C LEU A 479 -8.78 12.93 -19.19
N PRO A 480 -7.61 13.37 -18.69
CA PRO A 480 -6.33 12.82 -19.13
C PRO A 480 -6.27 11.31 -18.88
N SER A 481 -5.69 10.53 -19.80
CA SER A 481 -5.41 9.10 -19.55
C SER A 481 -4.17 8.93 -18.69
N ALA A 482 -3.95 7.74 -18.13
CA ALA A 482 -2.73 7.45 -17.36
C ALA A 482 -1.44 7.69 -18.15
N ALA A 483 -1.45 7.44 -19.46
CA ALA A 483 -0.31 7.72 -20.34
C ALA A 483 -0.06 9.24 -20.49
N ALA A 484 -1.11 10.06 -20.54
CA ALA A 484 -0.99 11.51 -20.55
C ALA A 484 -0.45 12.03 -19.22
N ASP A 485 -0.95 11.51 -18.10
CA ASP A 485 -0.50 11.89 -16.76
C ASP A 485 0.99 11.52 -16.54
N LEU A 486 1.47 10.42 -17.13
CA LEU A 486 2.89 10.05 -17.09
C LEU A 486 3.77 11.02 -17.88
N LYS A 487 3.35 11.41 -19.09
CA LYS A 487 4.07 12.39 -19.91
C LYS A 487 4.24 13.73 -19.17
N GLN A 488 3.20 14.16 -18.46
CA GLN A 488 3.26 15.39 -17.66
C GLN A 488 4.23 15.28 -16.49
N GLU A 489 4.28 14.15 -15.79
CA GLU A 489 5.24 13.93 -14.70
C GLU A 489 6.69 13.93 -15.20
N VAL A 490 6.97 13.26 -16.33
CA VAL A 490 8.31 13.24 -16.91
C VAL A 490 8.74 14.63 -17.37
N ALA A 491 7.81 15.42 -17.92
CA ALA A 491 8.09 16.81 -18.29
C ALA A 491 8.41 17.68 -17.05
N ALA A 492 7.75 17.44 -15.92
CA ALA A 492 8.00 18.16 -14.67
C ALA A 492 9.31 17.74 -13.97
N ASN A 493 9.71 16.47 -14.10
CA ASN A 493 10.98 15.96 -13.56
C ASN A 493 11.68 15.01 -14.54
N PRO A 494 12.47 15.55 -15.49
CA PRO A 494 13.13 14.76 -16.53
C PRO A 494 14.13 13.73 -16.02
N LEU A 495 14.71 13.92 -14.83
CA LEU A 495 15.68 13.01 -14.21
C LEU A 495 15.02 11.94 -13.33
N GLY A 496 13.75 12.14 -12.94
CA GLY A 496 12.96 11.19 -12.17
C GLY A 496 13.04 9.73 -12.66
N PRO A 497 12.85 9.46 -13.98
CA PRO A 497 12.93 8.11 -14.53
C PRO A 497 14.28 7.41 -14.35
N LEU A 498 15.38 8.17 -14.26
CA LEU A 498 16.75 7.65 -14.22
C LEU A 498 17.35 7.63 -12.81
N ALA A 499 16.79 8.40 -11.88
CA ALA A 499 17.34 8.60 -10.54
C ALA A 499 17.53 7.29 -9.76
N GLY A 500 16.57 6.37 -9.85
CA GLY A 500 16.63 5.07 -9.18
C GLY A 500 17.77 4.19 -9.69
N GLN A 501 17.90 4.07 -11.01
CA GLN A 501 18.99 3.31 -11.65
C GLN A 501 20.36 3.90 -11.33
N LEU A 502 20.51 5.23 -11.44
CA LEU A 502 21.75 5.92 -11.10
C LEU A 502 22.14 5.65 -9.65
N THR A 503 21.19 5.78 -8.72
CA THR A 503 21.42 5.52 -7.29
C THR A 503 21.87 4.08 -7.05
N PHE A 504 21.23 3.11 -7.71
CA PHE A 504 21.58 1.69 -7.60
C PHE A 504 23.03 1.44 -8.06
N TYR A 505 23.40 1.90 -9.26
CA TYR A 505 24.74 1.68 -9.80
C TYR A 505 25.82 2.41 -9.01
N ILE A 506 25.56 3.62 -8.54
CA ILE A 506 26.48 4.37 -7.68
C ILE A 506 26.70 3.63 -6.35
N LYS A 507 25.61 3.19 -5.67
CA LYS A 507 25.73 2.41 -4.43
C LYS A 507 26.53 1.12 -4.64
N SER A 508 26.26 0.41 -5.74
CA SER A 508 26.96 -0.83 -6.08
C SER A 508 28.46 -0.60 -6.30
N ALA A 509 28.82 0.48 -7.00
CA ALA A 509 30.22 0.88 -7.20
C ALA A 509 30.92 1.26 -5.88
N ILE A 510 30.25 2.00 -4.99
CA ILE A 510 30.78 2.36 -3.67
C ILE A 510 31.04 1.10 -2.84
N GLN A 511 30.09 0.17 -2.78
CA GLN A 511 30.25 -1.09 -2.03
C GLN A 511 31.40 -1.95 -2.59
N ALA A 512 31.53 -2.03 -3.91
CA ALA A 512 32.65 -2.73 -4.54
C ALA A 512 34.00 -2.11 -4.15
N LEU A 513 34.11 -0.78 -4.16
CA LEU A 513 35.32 -0.07 -3.74
C LEU A 513 35.64 -0.28 -2.25
N GLN A 514 34.64 -0.26 -1.38
CA GLN A 514 34.81 -0.56 0.05
C GLN A 514 35.27 -2.00 0.30
N ALA A 515 34.74 -2.97 -0.46
CA ALA A 515 35.18 -4.36 -0.36
C ALA A 515 36.66 -4.50 -0.78
N ILE A 516 37.07 -3.81 -1.85
CA ILE A 516 38.47 -3.78 -2.30
C ILE A 516 39.37 -3.18 -1.22
N ASP A 517 38.98 -2.06 -0.62
CA ASP A 517 39.75 -1.39 0.45
C ASP A 517 39.93 -2.29 1.70
N LYS A 518 38.89 -3.04 2.09
CA LYS A 518 38.97 -4.03 3.17
C LYS A 518 39.98 -5.15 2.87
N ILE A 519 40.02 -5.64 1.63
CA ILE A 519 40.99 -6.67 1.22
C ILE A 519 42.41 -6.13 1.36
N PHE A 520 42.68 -4.89 0.93
CA PHE A 520 43.99 -4.26 1.09
C PHE A 520 44.36 -4.04 2.56
N SER A 521 43.42 -3.55 3.37
CA SER A 521 43.64 -3.32 4.80
C SER A 521 43.96 -4.62 5.55
N ALA A 522 43.23 -5.70 5.26
CA ALA A 522 43.48 -7.02 5.85
C ALA A 522 44.87 -7.56 5.48
N ALA A 523 45.28 -7.41 4.21
CA ALA A 523 46.61 -7.79 3.73
C ALA A 523 47.73 -6.95 4.36
N ALA A 524 47.48 -5.65 4.63
CA ALA A 524 48.44 -4.78 5.29
C ALA A 524 48.62 -5.10 6.78
N SER A 525 47.55 -5.53 7.47
CA SER A 525 47.59 -5.93 8.89
C SER A 525 48.18 -7.33 9.15
N SER A 526 48.44 -8.10 8.10
CA SER A 526 49.05 -9.45 8.19
C SER A 526 50.55 -9.48 7.84
N ASN A 527 51.15 -8.31 7.56
CA ASN A 527 52.59 -8.05 7.54
C ASN A 527 52.99 -7.24 8.76
#